data_AF-A0A7J2LV53-F1
#
_entry.id   AF-A0A7J2LV53-F1
#
_cell.length_a   1.000
_cell.length_b   1.000
_cell.length_c   1.000
_cell.angle_alpha   90.00
_cell.angle_beta   90.00
_cell.angle_gamma   90.00
#
_symmetry.space_group_name_H-M   'P 1'
#
loop_
_entity.id
_entity.type
_entity.pdbx_description
1 polymer ?
#
loop_
_entity_poly.entity_id
_entity_poly.type
_entity_poly.pdbx_seq_one_letter_code
_entity_poly.pdbx_strand_id
1 'polypeptide(L)'
;MDVVKIGVVTDVHQGPLDISPYLRRFVDDMNENFHPDIVIDLGDFLGYPAGEKELKLINTVFSECEAPCYHTLGNHDVASVGRQRFKEITRMKDYWTSMTIGFLHVIMLDGAWGRWGPD
;
A
#
# COMPACT_ATOMS: atom_id res chain seq x y z
N MET A 1 28.67 -6.61 2.33
CA MET A 1 27.35 -7.23 2.49
C MET A 1 26.39 -6.43 1.65
N ASP A 2 25.68 -7.07 0.73
CA ASP A 2 24.64 -6.39 -0.03
C ASP A 2 23.51 -6.05 0.95
N VAL A 3 23.22 -4.76 1.09
CA VAL A 3 22.17 -4.24 1.96
C VAL A 3 20.87 -4.29 1.18
N VAL A 4 19.83 -4.92 1.74
CA VAL A 4 18.46 -4.85 1.21
C VAL A 4 17.77 -3.66 1.86
N LYS A 5 17.21 -2.77 1.04
CA LYS A 5 16.48 -1.57 1.47
C LYS A 5 15.00 -1.74 1.13
N ILE A 6 14.14 -1.59 2.12
CA ILE A 6 12.69 -1.71 1.96
C ILE A 6 12.07 -0.39 2.41
N GLY A 7 11.39 0.31 1.51
CA GLY A 7 10.55 1.45 1.85
C GLY A 7 9.23 0.93 2.43
N VAL A 8 8.83 1.43 3.58
CA VAL A 8 7.59 0.97 4.24
C VAL A 8 6.77 2.18 4.68
N VAL A 9 5.49 2.15 4.32
CA VAL A 9 4.45 3.06 4.83
C VAL A 9 3.27 2.23 5.31
N THR A 10 2.51 2.74 6.28
CA THR A 10 1.32 2.09 6.84
C THR A 10 0.37 3.18 7.32
N ASP A 11 -0.90 2.84 7.48
CA ASP A 11 -1.88 3.73 8.12
C ASP A 11 -1.92 5.11 7.44
N VAL A 12 -1.91 5.12 6.11
CA VAL A 12 -2.00 6.35 5.34
C VAL A 12 -3.35 7.03 5.60
N HIS A 13 -4.41 6.24 5.82
CA HIS A 13 -5.74 6.72 6.18
C HIS A 13 -6.26 7.81 5.24
N GLN A 14 -6.06 7.67 3.94
CA GLN A 14 -6.64 8.62 2.99
C GLN A 14 -8.17 8.63 3.14
N GLY A 15 -8.72 9.81 3.37
CA GLY A 15 -10.16 10.01 3.58
C GLY A 15 -10.57 11.42 3.18
N PRO A 16 -11.40 12.12 3.98
CA PRO A 16 -11.81 13.50 3.68
C PRO A 16 -10.66 14.49 3.85
N LEU A 17 -9.73 14.19 4.76
CA LEU A 17 -8.45 14.89 4.85
C LEU A 17 -7.55 14.38 3.74
N ASP A 18 -7.02 15.29 2.92
CA ASP A 18 -6.08 14.95 1.85
C ASP A 18 -4.70 14.65 2.42
N ILE A 19 -4.34 13.36 2.46
CA ILE A 19 -3.04 12.86 2.94
C ILE A 19 -2.03 12.77 1.79
N SER A 20 -2.47 12.90 0.54
CA SER A 20 -1.62 12.76 -0.64
C SER A 20 -0.37 13.65 -0.65
N PRO A 21 -0.36 14.88 -0.09
CA PRO A 21 0.87 15.68 -0.01
C PRO A 21 1.93 15.10 0.95
N TYR A 22 1.53 14.35 1.97
CA TYR A 22 2.45 13.69 2.90
C TYR A 22 3.00 12.40 2.30
N LEU A 23 2.13 11.61 1.66
CA LEU A 23 2.57 10.42 0.93
C LEU A 23 3.50 10.81 -0.23
N ARG A 24 3.25 11.95 -0.89
CA ARG A 24 4.16 12.51 -1.90
C ARG A 24 5.57 12.69 -1.37
N ARG A 25 5.73 13.29 -0.19
CA ARG A 25 7.06 13.45 0.43
C ARG A 25 7.76 12.12 0.70
N PHE A 26 7.01 11.09 1.09
CA PHE A 26 7.55 9.75 1.23
C PHE A 26 8.02 9.20 -0.12
N VAL A 27 7.20 9.30 -1.17
CA VAL A 27 7.56 8.85 -2.53
C VAL A 27 8.80 9.58 -3.06
N ASP A 28 8.85 10.91 -2.89
CA ASP A 28 9.99 11.72 -3.32
C ASP A 28 11.26 11.30 -2.58
N ASP A 29 11.20 11.06 -1.27
CA ASP A 29 12.36 10.58 -0.50
C ASP A 29 12.80 9.16 -0.91
N MET A 30 11.84 8.27 -1.21
CA MET A 30 12.14 6.92 -1.72
C MET A 30 12.85 7.00 -3.08
N ASN A 31 12.44 7.92 -3.94
CA ASN A 31 12.98 8.07 -5.29
C ASN A 31 14.30 8.83 -5.32
N GLU A 32 14.48 9.85 -4.47
CA GLU A 32 15.62 10.78 -4.57
C GLU A 32 16.76 10.46 -3.59
N ASN A 33 16.46 9.85 -2.44
CA ASN A 33 17.44 9.68 -1.35
C ASN A 33 17.61 8.22 -0.93
N PHE A 34 16.52 7.49 -0.69
CA PHE A 34 16.59 6.16 -0.09
C PHE A 34 16.84 5.05 -1.12
N HIS A 35 16.25 5.15 -2.31
CA HIS A 35 16.33 4.17 -3.41
C HIS A 35 16.14 2.72 -2.94
N PRO A 36 14.95 2.34 -2.47
CA PRO A 36 14.70 1.00 -1.97
C PRO A 36 14.64 -0.04 -3.09
N ASP A 37 14.86 -1.31 -2.74
CA ASP A 37 14.67 -2.45 -3.67
C ASP A 37 13.18 -2.72 -3.93
N ILE A 38 12.33 -2.43 -2.94
CA ILE A 38 10.86 -2.49 -3.01
C ILE A 38 10.22 -1.46 -2.05
N VAL A 39 8.98 -1.08 -2.32
CA VAL A 39 8.16 -0.25 -1.41
C VAL A 39 6.89 -1.01 -1.04
N ILE A 40 6.51 -0.98 0.23
CA ILE A 40 5.36 -1.70 0.77
C ILE A 40 4.43 -0.75 1.54
N ASP A 41 3.15 -0.82 1.21
CA ASP A 41 2.05 -0.34 2.04
C ASP A 41 1.53 -1.49 2.93
N LEU A 42 1.62 -1.32 4.26
CA LEU A 42 1.23 -2.33 5.26
C LEU A 42 -0.26 -2.29 5.66
N GLY A 43 -1.09 -1.56 4.90
CA GLY A 43 -2.55 -1.55 5.06
C GLY A 43 -3.07 -0.29 5.74
N ASP A 44 -4.41 -0.21 5.81
CA ASP A 44 -5.15 0.99 6.19
C ASP A 44 -4.73 2.19 5.32
N PHE A 45 -4.62 1.91 4.02
CA PHE A 45 -4.30 2.89 3.00
C PHE A 45 -5.44 3.91 2.85
N LEU A 46 -6.67 3.44 3.06
CA LEU A 46 -7.88 4.23 3.24
C LEU A 46 -8.23 4.42 4.72
N GLY A 47 -8.75 5.60 5.04
CA GLY A 47 -9.37 5.88 6.34
C GLY A 47 -10.89 5.76 6.28
N TYR A 48 -11.60 6.41 7.22
CA TYR A 48 -13.06 6.49 7.20
C TYR A 48 -13.55 7.92 7.48
N PRO A 49 -14.53 8.45 6.71
CA PRO A 49 -15.14 7.87 5.52
C PRO A 49 -14.27 8.02 4.27
N ALA A 50 -14.10 6.96 3.47
CA ALA A 50 -13.39 6.97 2.19
C ALA A 50 -14.01 5.97 1.21
N GLY A 51 -13.75 6.12 -0.09
CA GLY A 51 -14.20 5.18 -1.11
C GLY A 51 -13.23 5.08 -2.29
N GLU A 52 -13.71 4.62 -3.45
CA GLU A 52 -12.85 4.40 -4.62
C GLU A 52 -12.14 5.66 -5.12
N LYS A 53 -12.75 6.84 -4.94
CA LYS A 53 -12.17 8.10 -5.41
C LYS A 53 -10.90 8.40 -4.61
N GLU A 54 -11.00 8.30 -3.29
CA GLU A 54 -9.89 8.46 -2.36
C GLU A 54 -8.80 7.42 -2.64
N LEU A 55 -9.20 6.16 -2.89
CA LEU A 55 -8.26 5.10 -3.21
C LEU A 55 -7.49 5.37 -4.50
N LYS A 56 -8.19 5.78 -5.57
CA LYS A 56 -7.55 6.12 -6.85
C LYS A 56 -6.58 7.28 -6.69
N LEU A 57 -6.96 8.32 -5.95
CA LEU A 57 -6.10 9.47 -5.68
C LEU A 57 -4.80 9.07 -4.99
N ILE A 58 -4.90 8.39 -3.85
CA ILE A 58 -3.73 8.05 -3.04
C ILE A 58 -2.88 6.95 -3.71
N ASN A 59 -3.51 6.02 -4.42
CA ASN A 59 -2.81 4.99 -5.19
C ASN A 59 -2.04 5.59 -6.38
N THR A 60 -2.58 6.62 -7.06
CA THR A 60 -1.81 7.34 -8.09
C THR A 60 -0.51 7.86 -7.51
N VAL A 61 -0.55 8.47 -6.31
CA VAL A 61 0.66 8.97 -5.65
C VAL A 61 1.64 7.86 -5.30
N PHE A 62 1.19 6.81 -4.61
CA PHE A 62 2.05 5.70 -4.21
C PHE A 62 2.70 4.98 -5.40
N SER A 63 1.95 4.82 -6.49
CA SER A 63 2.42 4.14 -7.71
C SER A 63 3.52 4.88 -8.48
N GLU A 64 3.87 6.10 -8.06
CA GLU A 64 4.98 6.87 -8.61
C GLU A 64 6.33 6.58 -7.93
N CYS A 65 6.40 5.66 -6.95
CA CYS A 65 7.70 5.14 -6.54
C CYS A 65 8.35 4.43 -7.75
N GLU A 66 9.63 4.70 -8.00
CA GLU A 66 10.39 4.03 -9.06
C GLU A 66 10.66 2.55 -8.74
N ALA A 67 10.75 2.23 -7.45
CA ALA A 67 10.86 0.87 -6.96
C ALA A 67 9.52 0.10 -7.06
N PRO A 68 9.55 -1.24 -7.24
CA PRO A 68 8.34 -2.05 -7.25
C PRO A 68 7.49 -1.87 -5.97
N CYS A 69 6.22 -1.51 -6.16
CA CYS A 69 5.26 -1.26 -5.08
C CYS A 69 4.41 -2.48 -4.77
N TYR A 70 4.15 -2.71 -3.48
CA TYR A 70 3.28 -3.76 -2.98
C TYR A 70 2.29 -3.18 -1.96
N HIS A 71 1.10 -3.74 -1.95
CA HIS A 71 0.08 -3.45 -0.96
C HIS A 71 -0.22 -4.70 -0.13
N THR A 72 -0.56 -4.47 1.13
CA THR A 72 -1.34 -5.40 1.93
C THR A 72 -2.67 -4.73 2.28
N LEU A 73 -3.55 -5.44 2.97
CA LEU A 73 -4.87 -4.95 3.33
C LEU A 73 -4.92 -4.66 4.83
N GLY A 74 -5.47 -3.51 5.19
CA GLY A 74 -5.94 -3.22 6.54
C GLY A 74 -7.46 -3.35 6.65
N ASN A 75 -7.99 -3.27 7.87
CA ASN A 75 -9.43 -3.38 8.11
C ASN A 75 -10.20 -2.17 7.56
N HIS A 76 -9.61 -0.98 7.51
CA HIS A 76 -10.26 0.19 6.93
C HIS A 76 -10.37 0.10 5.41
N ASP A 77 -9.39 -0.50 4.72
CA ASP A 77 -9.45 -0.75 3.27
C ASP A 77 -10.64 -1.66 2.93
N VAL A 78 -10.76 -2.75 3.68
CA VAL A 78 -11.85 -3.72 3.53
C VAL A 78 -13.20 -3.08 3.86
N ALA A 79 -13.29 -2.28 4.93
CA ALA A 79 -14.54 -1.61 5.31
C ALA A 79 -14.95 -0.51 4.33
N SER A 80 -14.01 0.14 3.66
CA SER A 80 -14.27 1.29 2.79
C SER A 80 -14.63 0.88 1.36
N VAL A 81 -13.91 -0.08 0.78
CA VAL A 81 -14.12 -0.49 -0.62
C VAL A 81 -14.24 -2.01 -0.82
N GLY A 82 -13.89 -2.81 0.17
CA GLY A 82 -13.86 -4.27 0.05
C GLY A 82 -12.61 -4.80 -0.66
N ARG A 83 -12.27 -6.07 -0.39
CA ARG A 83 -11.02 -6.71 -0.85
C ARG A 83 -10.86 -6.71 -2.36
N GLN A 84 -11.88 -7.22 -3.06
CA GLN A 84 -11.83 -7.35 -4.52
C GLN A 84 -11.65 -5.99 -5.18
N ARG A 85 -12.40 -4.97 -4.72
CA ARG A 85 -12.34 -3.65 -5.33
C ARG A 85 -11.04 -2.92 -5.05
N PHE A 86 -10.51 -3.05 -3.83
CA PHE A 86 -9.19 -2.55 -3.49
C PHE A 86 -8.15 -3.12 -4.45
N LYS A 87 -8.15 -4.45 -4.59
CA LYS A 87 -7.23 -5.19 -5.45
C LYS A 87 -7.31 -4.77 -6.93
N GLU A 88 -8.52 -4.57 -7.46
CA GLU A 88 -8.72 -4.10 -8.83
C GLU A 88 -8.15 -2.69 -9.05
N ILE A 89 -8.32 -1.78 -8.09
CA ILE A 89 -7.88 -0.39 -8.22
C ILE A 89 -6.36 -0.28 -8.04
N THR A 90 -5.79 -0.95 -7.03
CA THR A 90 -4.34 -0.91 -6.76
C THR A 90 -3.54 -1.85 -7.66
N ARG A 91 -4.20 -2.69 -8.46
CA ARG A 91 -3.59 -3.73 -9.29
C ARG A 91 -2.79 -4.76 -8.49
N MET A 92 -3.10 -4.90 -7.20
CA MET A 92 -2.56 -5.94 -6.34
C MET A 92 -2.88 -7.31 -6.94
N LYS A 93 -1.89 -8.20 -7.05
CA LYS A 93 -2.06 -9.47 -7.80
C LYS A 93 -2.79 -10.55 -7.01
N ASP A 94 -2.53 -10.64 -5.71
CA ASP A 94 -3.11 -11.63 -4.81
C ASP A 94 -3.13 -11.09 -3.38
N TYR A 95 -3.90 -11.72 -2.49
CA TYR A 95 -4.01 -11.38 -1.06
C TYR A 95 -2.77 -11.78 -0.26
N TRP A 96 -1.82 -12.46 -0.89
CA TRP A 96 -0.53 -12.78 -0.31
C TRP A 96 0.50 -12.81 -1.45
N THR A 97 1.76 -12.61 -1.12
CA THR A 97 2.86 -12.84 -2.06
C THR A 97 4.13 -13.16 -1.30
N SER A 98 5.08 -13.80 -1.98
CA SER A 98 6.41 -14.06 -1.43
C SER A 98 7.46 -13.82 -2.49
N MET A 99 8.60 -13.28 -2.10
CA MET A 99 9.71 -12.99 -3.00
C MET A 99 11.04 -13.05 -2.26
N THR A 100 12.14 -13.21 -3.00
CA THR A 100 13.49 -13.12 -2.45
C THR A 100 14.20 -11.91 -3.06
N ILE A 101 14.78 -11.08 -2.21
CA ILE A 101 15.57 -9.89 -2.59
C ILE A 101 16.92 -10.02 -1.89
N GLY A 102 17.98 -10.22 -2.67
CA GLY A 102 19.30 -10.52 -2.13
C GLY A 102 19.26 -11.74 -1.20
N PHE A 103 19.62 -11.55 0.07
CA PHE A 103 19.60 -12.61 1.08
C PHE A 103 18.26 -12.77 1.81
N LEU A 104 17.32 -11.84 1.62
CA LEU A 104 16.08 -11.78 2.39
C LEU A 104 14.92 -12.42 1.62
N HIS A 105 14.23 -13.38 2.24
CA HIS A 105 12.95 -13.88 1.76
C HIS A 105 11.82 -13.16 2.50
N VAL A 106 10.96 -12.48 1.75
CA VAL A 106 9.85 -11.67 2.25
C VAL A 106 8.53 -12.38 1.93
N ILE A 107 7.65 -12.46 2.91
CA ILE A 107 6.28 -12.96 2.76
C ILE A 107 5.33 -11.86 3.22
N MET A 108 4.42 -11.46 2.34
CA MET A 108 3.33 -10.52 2.61
C MET A 108 2.01 -11.29 2.64
N LEU A 109 1.19 -11.03 3.65
CA LEU A 109 -0.06 -11.74 3.90
C LEU A 109 -1.19 -10.74 4.14
N ASP A 110 -2.40 -11.05 3.67
CA ASP A 110 -3.63 -10.38 4.10
C ASP A 110 -3.91 -10.76 5.56
N GLY A 111 -3.57 -9.84 6.47
CA GLY A 111 -3.91 -9.90 7.89
C GLY A 111 -5.19 -9.13 8.23
N ALA A 112 -5.88 -8.53 7.26
CA ALA A 112 -7.04 -7.70 7.52
C ALA A 112 -8.16 -8.53 8.15
N TRP A 113 -8.59 -8.14 9.35
CA TRP A 113 -9.73 -8.74 10.03
C TRP A 113 -10.99 -7.89 9.83
N GLY A 114 -12.09 -8.54 9.45
CA GLY A 114 -13.42 -7.91 9.35
C GLY A 114 -14.24 -8.34 8.14
N ARG A 115 -15.53 -8.61 8.37
CA ARG A 115 -16.59 -8.58 7.34
C ARG A 115 -17.44 -7.34 7.60
N TRP A 116 -17.49 -6.43 6.65
CA TRP A 116 -18.58 -5.47 6.51
C TRP A 116 -18.91 -5.35 5.01
N GLY A 117 -19.99 -6.01 4.57
CA GLY A 117 -20.46 -6.06 3.18
C GLY A 117 -20.28 -7.43 2.52
N PRO A 118 -21.26 -7.92 1.72
CA PRO A 118 -21.27 -9.31 1.25
C PRO A 118 -20.28 -9.49 0.10
N ASP A 119 -19.54 -10.59 0.15
CA ASP A 119 -19.21 -11.30 -1.09
C ASP A 119 -20.46 -12.07 -1.55
#